data_AF-A0ABD0MAT5-F1
#
_entry.id   AF-A0ABD0MAT5-F1
#
_cell.length_a   1.000
_cell.length_b   1.000
_cell.length_c   1.000
_cell.angle_alpha   90.00
_cell.angle_beta   90.00
_cell.angle_gamma   90.00
#
_symmetry.space_group_name_H-M   'P 1'
#
loop_
_entity.id
_entity.type
_entity.pdbx_description
1 polymer ?
#
loop_
_entity_poly.entity_id
_entity_poly.type
_entity_poly.pdbx_seq_one_letter_code
_entity_poly.pdbx_strand_id
1 'polypeptide(L)' 'MVQYPNNPKHTSKTTTALLKKLRVKVMDWPCMSPDLNPIEHLWGILKQTVEGHKASYIHQLHDVIMDEWKRTPVTIYEAL' A
#
# COMPACT_ATOMS: atom_id res chain seq x y z
N MET A 1 13.15 4.06 -4.69
CA MET A 1 12.28 5.15 -5.16
C MET A 1 10.97 5.02 -4.43
N VAL A 2 10.36 6.11 -3.96
CA VAL A 2 9.08 6.04 -3.22
C VAL A 2 8.01 6.77 -4.02
N GLN A 3 6.87 6.10 -4.20
CA GLN A 3 5.66 6.64 -4.79
C GLN A 3 4.61 6.79 -3.68
N TYR A 4 3.96 7.94 -3.61
CA TYR A 4 2.78 8.17 -2.77
C TYR A 4 1.87 9.16 -3.48
N PRO A 5 0.54 9.09 -3.27
CA PRO A 5 -0.36 10.09 -3.79
C PRO A 5 0.05 11.47 -3.28
N ASN A 6 0.01 12.48 -4.15
CA ASN A 6 0.31 13.87 -3.82
C ASN A 6 -0.83 14.48 -2.96
N ASN A 7 -1.00 13.93 -1.76
CA ASN A 7 -1.90 14.42 -0.73
C ASN A 7 -1.09 15.35 0.20
N PRO A 8 -1.60 16.56 0.52
CA PRO A 8 -0.90 17.56 1.33
C PRO A 8 -0.32 17.04 2.67
N LYS A 9 -0.89 15.97 3.22
CA LYS A 9 -0.38 15.34 4.46
C LYS A 9 1.01 14.70 4.29
N HIS A 10 1.37 14.27 3.07
CA HIS A 10 2.65 13.65 2.77
C HIS A 10 3.74 14.65 2.34
N THR A 11 3.39 15.94 2.15
CA THR A 11 4.31 17.00 1.73
C THR A 11 4.71 17.96 2.87
N SER A 12 4.45 17.57 4.13
CA SER A 12 4.85 18.37 5.29
C SER A 12 6.36 18.65 5.30
N LYS A 13 6.77 19.80 5.83
CA LYS A 13 8.20 20.19 5.91
C LYS A 13 9.04 19.11 6.60
N THR A 14 8.50 18.49 7.65
CA THR A 14 9.15 17.42 8.41
C THR A 14 9.34 16.17 7.56
N THR A 15 8.29 15.74 6.85
CA THR A 15 8.34 14.57 5.96
C THR A 15 9.36 14.78 4.83
N THR A 16 9.32 15.94 4.18
CA THR A 16 10.25 16.29 3.08
C THR A 16 11.71 16.35 3.57
N ALA A 17 11.96 16.92 4.76
CA ALA A 17 13.30 16.96 5.34
C ALA A 17 13.84 15.56 5.66
N LEU A 18 13.01 14.67 6.20
CA LEU A 18 13.39 13.28 6.49
C LEU A 18 13.73 12.52 5.20
N LEU A 19 12.89 12.64 4.16
CA LEU A 19 13.13 11.98 2.87
C LEU A 19 14.43 12.46 2.22
N LYS A 20 14.72 13.77 2.31
CA LYS A 20 16.00 14.35 1.85
C LYS A 20 17.19 13.81 2.64
N LYS A 21 17.07 13.70 3.98
CA LYS A 21 18.11 13.11 4.84
C LYS A 21 18.40 11.65 4.47
N LEU A 22 17.35 10.88 4.18
CA LEU A 22 17.45 9.47 3.76
C LEU A 22 17.86 9.30 2.28
N ARG A 23 18.08 10.40 1.54
CA ARG A 23 18.39 10.40 0.10
C ARG A 23 17.39 9.60 -0.73
N VAL A 24 16.13 9.60 -0.29
CA VAL A 24 15.04 8.90 -0.98
C VAL A 24 14.60 9.74 -2.17
N LYS A 25 14.69 9.18 -3.38
CA LYS A 25 14.11 9.77 -4.57
C LYS A 25 12.59 9.63 -4.52
N VAL A 26 11.91 10.78 -4.47
CA VAL A 26 10.46 10.92 -4.58
C VAL A 26 10.12 11.07 -6.06
N MET A 27 9.12 10.33 -6.53
CA MET A 27 8.59 10.47 -7.88
C MET A 27 7.46 11.50 -7.87
N ASP A 28 7.46 12.42 -8.84
CA ASP A 28 6.33 13.32 -9.06
C ASP A 28 5.16 12.50 -9.61
N TRP A 29 4.16 12.26 -8.76
CA TRP A 29 2.98 11.48 -9.11
C TRP A 29 1.77 12.40 -9.30
N PRO A 30 0.98 12.23 -10.37
CA PRO A 30 -0.23 13.03 -10.55
C PRO A 30 -1.21 12.80 -9.39
N CYS A 31 -1.77 13.90 -8.86
CA CYS A 31 -2.88 13.81 -7.91
C CYS A 31 -4.03 13.01 -8.52
N MET A 32 -4.71 12.18 -7.71
CA MET A 32 -5.95 11.49 -8.08
C MET A 32 -5.80 10.38 -9.14
N SER A 33 -4.66 9.69 -9.21
CA SER A 33 -4.50 8.47 -10.02
C SER A 33 -4.32 7.22 -9.15
N PRO A 34 -5.38 6.75 -8.45
CA PRO A 34 -5.32 5.50 -7.69
C PRO A 34 -5.10 4.30 -8.62
N ASP A 35 -5.61 4.37 -9.85
CA ASP A 35 -5.49 3.36 -10.91
C ASP A 35 -4.04 3.03 -11.28
N LEU A 36 -3.14 3.99 -11.07
CA LEU A 36 -1.72 3.84 -11.39
C LEU A 36 -0.91 3.29 -10.22
N ASN A 37 -1.49 3.13 -9.02
CA ASN A 37 -0.76 2.74 -7.83
C ASN A 37 -0.79 1.19 -7.67
N PRO A 38 0.34 0.48 -7.87
CA PRO A 38 0.38 -0.98 -7.80
C PRO A 38 -0.14 -1.55 -6.47
N ILE A 39 -0.06 -0.77 -5.38
CA ILE A 39 -0.54 -1.20 -4.07
C ILE A 39 -2.07 -1.27 -3.99
N GLU A 40 -2.80 -0.48 -4.78
CA GLU A 40 -4.28 -0.50 -4.80
C GLU A 40 -4.78 -1.81 -5.39
N HIS A 41 -4.09 -2.31 -6.43
CA HIS A 41 -4.38 -3.63 -7.00
C HIS A 41 -4.15 -4.74 -5.95
N LEU A 42 -3.05 -4.66 -5.22
CA LEU A 42 -2.75 -5.60 -4.14
C LEU A 42 -3.78 -5.56 -3.01
N TRP A 43 -4.22 -4.37 -2.60
CA TRP A 43 -5.29 -4.21 -1.62
C TRP A 43 -6.61 -4.80 -2.10
N GLY A 44 -6.93 -4.67 -3.39
CA GLY A 44 -8.10 -5.29 -4.00
C GLY A 44 -8.10 -6.82 -3.87
N ILE A 45 -6.98 -7.45 -4.25
CA ILE A 45 -6.80 -8.91 -4.12
C ILE A 45 -6.89 -9.35 -2.66
N LEU A 46 -6.16 -8.68 -1.76
CA LEU A 46 -6.15 -9.03 -0.34
C LEU A 46 -7.55 -8.92 0.26
N LYS A 47 -8.28 -7.83 -0.03
CA LYS A 47 -9.64 -7.62 0.46
C LYS A 47 -10.58 -8.74 0.01
N GLN A 48 -10.52 -9.12 -1.27
CA GLN A 48 -11.34 -10.21 -1.81
C GLN A 48 -11.08 -11.53 -1.07
N THR A 49 -9.82 -11.85 -0.78
CA THR A 49 -9.46 -13.09 -0.08
C THR A 49 -9.88 -13.06 1.40
N VAL A 50 -9.69 -11.92 2.07
CA VAL A 50 -10.08 -11.74 3.49
C VAL A 50 -11.59 -11.80 3.66
N GLU A 51 -12.38 -11.24 2.74
CA GLU A 51 -13.85 -11.32 2.78
C GLU A 51 -14.37 -12.77 2.73
N GLY A 52 -13.65 -13.66 2.05
CA GLY A 52 -13.97 -15.10 2.00
C GLY A 52 -13.87 -15.82 3.36
N HIS A 53 -13.06 -15.30 4.29
CA HIS A 53 -12.82 -15.91 5.60
C HIS A 53 -13.87 -15.56 6.67
N LYS A 54 -14.74 -14.57 6.39
CA LYS A 54 -15.85 -14.14 7.28
C LYS A 54 -15.42 -13.92 8.75
N ALA A 55 -14.31 -13.20 8.95
CA ALA A 55 -13.84 -12.86 10.28
C ALA A 55 -14.92 -12.08 11.06
N SER A 56 -15.18 -12.49 12.31
CA SER A 56 -16.30 -12.00 13.11
C SER A 56 -15.90 -10.92 14.13
N TYR A 57 -14.60 -10.74 14.38
CA TYR A 57 -14.07 -9.72 15.29
C TYR A 57 -12.65 -9.29 14.90
N ILE A 58 -12.21 -8.16 15.45
CA ILE A 58 -11.02 -7.45 14.96
C ILE A 58 -9.71 -8.24 15.08
N HIS A 59 -9.56 -9.08 16.10
CA HIS A 59 -8.35 -9.90 16.26
C HIS A 59 -8.31 -11.02 15.22
N GLN A 60 -9.44 -11.70 14.97
CA GLN A 60 -9.52 -12.67 13.88
C GLN A 60 -9.28 -12.02 12.52
N LEU A 61 -9.82 -10.81 12.30
CA LEU A 61 -9.59 -10.06 11.06
C LEU A 61 -8.10 -9.73 10.89
N HIS A 62 -7.44 -9.29 11.96
CA HIS A 62 -6.00 -9.02 11.95
C HIS A 62 -5.20 -10.27 11.57
N ASP A 63 -5.49 -11.41 12.19
CA ASP A 63 -4.73 -12.64 11.93
C ASP A 63 -4.93 -13.14 10.49
N VAL A 64 -6.17 -13.09 9.99
CA VAL A 64 -6.48 -13.44 8.60
C VAL A 64 -5.76 -12.50 7.62
N ILE A 65 -5.77 -11.19 7.87
CA ILE A 65 -5.04 -10.22 7.03
C ILE A 65 -3.55 -10.56 6.99
N MET A 66 -2.96 -10.85 8.16
CA MET A 66 -1.52 -11.14 8.26
C MET A 66 -1.14 -12.46 7.58
N ASP A 67 -2.00 -13.48 7.65
CA ASP A 67 -1.76 -14.76 7.01
C ASP A 67 -1.94 -14.68 5.48
N GLU A 68 -2.99 -14.00 5.00
CA GLU A 68 -3.22 -13.81 3.56
C GLU A 68 -2.17 -12.88 2.92
N TRP A 69 -1.70 -11.86 3.66
CA TRP A 69 -0.59 -11.02 3.22
C TRP A 69 0.69 -11.85 3.01
N LYS A 70 1.03 -12.76 3.93
CA LYS A 70 2.20 -13.64 3.79
C LYS A 70 2.06 -14.65 2.65
N ARG A 71 0.82 -15.04 2.31
CA ARG A 71 0.52 -16.01 1.24
C ARG A 71 0.46 -15.37 -0.14
N THR A 72 0.26 -14.05 -0.21
CA THR A 72 0.21 -13.32 -1.47
C THR A 72 1.50 -13.60 -2.27
N PRO A 73 1.42 -14.27 -3.42
CA PRO A 73 2.59 -14.67 -4.16
C PRO A 73 3.34 -13.46 -4.73
N VAL A 74 4.67 -13.52 -4.69
CA VAL A 74 5.57 -12.45 -5.15
C VAL A 74 5.35 -12.11 -6.63
N THR A 75 4.81 -13.04 -7.40
CA THR A 75 4.48 -12.86 -8.83
C THR A 75 3.42 -11.79 -9.08
N ILE A 76 2.62 -11.40 -8.07
CA ILE A 76 1.68 -10.26 -8.18
C ILE A 76 2.44 -8.93 -8.26
N TYR A 77 3.65 -8.84 -7.69
CA TYR A 77 4.49 -7.64 -7.81
C TYR A 77 5.14 -7.49 -9.19
N GLU A 78 5.20 -8.56 -10.00
CA GLU A 78 5.83 -8.58 -11.33
C GLU A 78 4.84 -8.36 -12.48
N ALA A 79 3.53 -8.45 -12.21
CA ALA A 79 2.46 -8.27 -13.20
C ALA A 79 1.90 -6.83 -13.26
N LEU A 80 2.53 -5.88 -12.55
CA LEU A 80 2.14 -4.46 -12.48
C LEU A 80 3.21 -3.55 -13.09
#